data_AF-A0A4R2DRG7-F1
#
_entry.id   AF-A0A4R2DRG7-F1
#
_cell.length_a   1.000
_cell.length_b   1.000
_cell.length_c   1.000
_cell.angle_alpha   90.00
_cell.angle_beta   90.00
_cell.angle_gamma   90.00
#
_symmetry.space_group_name_H-M   'P 1'
#
loop_
_entity.id
_entity.type
_entity.pdbx_description
1 polymer ?
#
loop_
_entity_poly.entity_id
_entity_poly.type
_entity_poly.pdbx_seq_one_letter_code
_entity_poly.pdbx_strand_id
1 'polypeptide(L)'
;MPHPETDTGTLHADTEVIAGFGRVAADLAEQIDQAALQTRTSDPAGLTSLLGPVGAGFVAAFTAAHDGHSRELDRIREVLSGMGTTATLTAAAYERTERETITSLRGIAEELEIREAAL
;
A
#
# COMPACT_ATOMS: atom_id res chain seq x y z
N MET A 1 -3.24 -16.81 -43.13
CA MET A 1 -4.40 -16.91 -42.20
C MET A 1 -3.84 -17.19 -40.82
N PRO A 2 -3.65 -16.16 -39.97
CA PRO A 2 -3.19 -16.36 -38.59
C PRO A 2 -4.32 -16.98 -37.76
N HIS A 3 -3.99 -18.04 -37.02
CA HIS A 3 -4.87 -18.64 -36.02
C HIS A 3 -5.03 -17.68 -34.84
N PRO A 4 -6.25 -17.47 -34.32
CA PRO A 4 -6.44 -16.78 -33.05
C PRO A 4 -5.92 -17.69 -31.93
N GLU A 5 -4.80 -17.31 -31.30
CA GLU A 5 -4.45 -17.83 -29.99
C GLU A 5 -5.55 -17.34 -29.03
N THR A 6 -6.35 -18.28 -28.55
CA THR A 6 -7.15 -18.10 -27.36
C THR A 6 -6.19 -17.84 -26.20
N ASP A 7 -5.99 -16.57 -25.88
CA ASP A 7 -5.52 -16.16 -24.56
C ASP A 7 -6.60 -16.56 -23.55
N THR A 8 -6.59 -17.83 -23.16
CA THR A 8 -7.28 -18.30 -21.96
C THR A 8 -6.53 -17.69 -20.78
N GLY A 9 -6.72 -16.39 -20.55
CA GLY A 9 -5.94 -15.59 -19.62
C GLY A 9 -5.78 -16.30 -18.28
N THR A 10 -4.60 -16.90 -18.08
CA THR A 10 -4.27 -17.61 -16.85
C THR A 10 -4.14 -16.55 -15.76
N LEU A 11 -5.06 -16.56 -14.79
CA LEU A 11 -4.96 -15.66 -13.64
C LEU A 11 -3.75 -16.06 -12.80
N HIS A 12 -2.66 -15.29 -12.92
CA HIS A 12 -1.44 -15.44 -12.13
C HIS A 12 -1.21 -14.17 -11.30
N ALA A 13 -1.10 -14.34 -9.98
CA ALA A 13 -0.75 -13.27 -9.07
C ALA A 13 0.76 -13.30 -8.83
N ASP A 14 1.47 -12.25 -9.27
CA ASP A 14 2.88 -12.06 -8.96
C ASP A 14 3.00 -11.53 -7.52
N THR A 15 3.25 -12.44 -6.58
CA THR A 15 3.28 -12.11 -5.14
C THR A 15 4.49 -11.26 -4.77
N GLU A 16 5.59 -11.37 -5.54
CA GLU A 16 6.79 -10.54 -5.36
C GLU A 16 6.49 -9.09 -5.74
N VAL A 17 5.81 -8.85 -6.86
CA VAL A 17 5.39 -7.50 -7.28
C VAL A 17 4.40 -6.90 -6.29
N ILE A 18 3.42 -7.68 -5.82
CA ILE A 18 2.45 -7.20 -4.83
C ILE A 18 3.15 -6.83 -3.51
N ALA A 19 4.05 -7.69 -3.01
CA ALA A 19 4.84 -7.39 -1.81
C ALA A 19 5.81 -6.22 -2.02
N GLY A 20 6.36 -6.06 -3.23
CA GLY A 20 7.18 -4.93 -3.63
C GLY A 20 6.42 -3.61 -3.55
N PHE A 21 5.22 -3.55 -4.12
CA PHE A 21 4.32 -2.41 -3.96
C PHE A 21 4.04 -2.12 -2.48
N GLY A 22 3.80 -3.17 -1.68
CA GLY A 22 3.54 -3.01 -0.24
C GLY A 22 4.68 -2.31 0.50
N ARG A 23 5.93 -2.68 0.19
CA ARG A 23 7.14 -2.03 0.74
C ARG A 23 7.26 -0.58 0.31
N VAL A 24 7.09 -0.30 -0.98
CA VAL A 24 7.14 1.08 -1.50
C VAL A 24 6.09 1.97 -0.84
N ALA A 25 4.87 1.47 -0.64
CA ALA A 25 3.81 2.21 0.05
C ALA A 25 4.18 2.49 1.51
N ALA A 26 4.81 1.54 2.21
CA ALA A 26 5.30 1.74 3.58
C ALA A 26 6.43 2.79 3.64
N ASP A 27 7.40 2.72 2.72
CA ASP A 27 8.50 3.68 2.65
C ASP A 27 7.99 5.11 2.37
N LEU A 28 6.99 5.25 1.49
CA LEU A 28 6.33 6.53 1.24
C LEU A 28 5.57 7.03 2.48
N ALA A 29 4.89 6.14 3.22
CA ALA A 29 4.22 6.51 4.45
C ALA A 29 5.21 7.08 5.50
N GLU A 30 6.39 6.48 5.62
CA GLU A 30 7.46 6.98 6.50
C GLU A 30 7.96 8.36 6.05
N GLN A 31 8.21 8.55 4.75
CA GLN A 31 8.63 9.85 4.21
C GLN A 31 7.58 10.95 4.49
N ILE A 32 6.29 10.63 4.35
CA ILE A 32 5.20 11.57 4.66
C ILE A 32 5.12 11.85 6.17
N ASP A 33 5.38 10.88 7.04
CA ASP A 33 5.45 11.11 8.49
C ASP A 33 6.56 12.10 8.86
N GLN A 34 7.74 11.94 8.24
CA GLN A 34 8.84 12.89 8.43
C GLN A 34 8.48 14.29 7.91
N ALA A 35 7.81 14.39 6.76
CA ALA A 35 7.32 15.66 6.25
C ALA A 35 6.29 16.30 7.20
N ALA A 36 5.35 15.52 7.73
CA ALA A 36 4.33 15.98 8.68
C ALA A 36 4.95 16.47 9.99
N LEU A 37 6.01 15.81 10.49
CA LEU A 37 6.80 16.27 11.63
C LEU A 37 7.46 17.62 11.34
N GLN A 38 8.12 17.77 10.19
CA GLN A 38 8.76 19.03 9.79
C GLN A 38 7.75 20.18 9.68
N THR A 39 6.58 19.93 9.07
CA THR A 39 5.48 20.91 9.01
C THR A 39 5.09 21.34 10.42
N ARG A 40 4.79 20.40 11.33
CA ARG A 40 4.39 20.73 12.71
C ARG A 40 5.42 21.55 13.48
N THR A 41 6.72 21.38 13.21
CA THR A 41 7.77 22.18 13.85
C THR A 41 7.89 23.61 13.31
N SER A 42 7.26 23.91 12.16
CA SER A 42 7.33 25.20 11.47
C SER A 42 6.11 26.09 11.77
N ASP A 43 5.79 26.31 13.04
CA ASP A 43 4.58 27.02 13.48
C ASP A 43 4.46 28.45 12.89
N PRO A 44 3.43 28.71 12.07
CA PRO A 44 3.16 30.04 11.51
C PRO A 44 2.88 31.14 12.54
N ALA A 45 2.47 30.80 13.76
CA ALA A 45 2.12 31.77 14.79
C ALA A 45 3.28 32.70 15.14
N GLY A 46 4.53 32.25 14.94
CA GLY A 46 5.73 33.06 15.11
C GLY A 46 5.80 34.30 14.22
N LEU A 47 5.07 34.33 13.09
CA LEU A 47 5.01 35.48 12.18
C LEU A 47 4.23 36.68 12.75
N THR A 48 3.46 36.47 13.83
CA THR A 48 2.66 37.53 14.46
C THR A 48 3.50 38.72 14.89
N SER A 49 4.70 38.47 15.43
CA SER A 49 5.61 39.54 15.88
C SER A 49 6.18 40.37 14.73
N LEU A 50 6.35 39.78 13.55
CA LEU A 50 6.89 40.42 12.36
C LEU A 50 5.84 41.25 11.61
N LEU A 51 4.63 40.71 11.48
CA LEU A 51 3.57 41.29 10.65
C LEU A 51 2.62 42.21 11.41
N GLY A 52 2.63 42.13 12.75
CA GLY A 52 1.82 42.97 13.62
C GLY A 52 0.32 42.90 13.32
N PRO A 53 -0.46 43.91 13.77
CA PRO A 53 -1.92 43.92 13.63
C PRO A 53 -2.41 43.90 12.18
N VAL A 54 -1.66 44.51 11.25
CA VAL A 54 -2.04 44.59 9.82
C VAL A 54 -2.03 43.21 9.19
N GLY A 55 -1.08 42.34 9.55
CA GLY A 55 -0.99 40.98 9.03
C GLY A 55 -1.79 39.94 9.80
N ALA A 56 -2.55 40.32 10.84
CA ALA A 56 -3.25 39.35 11.69
C ALA A 56 -4.20 38.43 10.91
N GLY A 57 -4.92 38.97 9.93
CA GLY A 57 -5.80 38.17 9.06
C GLY A 57 -5.05 37.18 8.18
N PHE A 58 -3.86 37.57 7.68
CA PHE A 58 -2.99 36.68 6.92
C PHE A 58 -2.44 35.56 7.80
N VAL A 59 -1.92 35.88 9.00
CA VAL A 59 -1.39 34.87 9.93
C VAL A 59 -2.48 33.87 10.31
N ALA A 60 -3.69 34.34 10.62
CA ALA A 60 -4.82 33.45 10.93
C ALA A 60 -5.16 32.50 9.75
N ALA A 61 -5.24 33.03 8.53
CA ALA A 61 -5.50 32.21 7.34
C ALA A 61 -4.37 31.22 7.06
N PHE A 62 -3.11 31.64 7.25
CA PHE A 62 -1.94 30.81 7.01
C PHE A 62 -1.80 29.71 8.07
N THR A 63 -2.06 29.99 9.36
CA THR A 63 -2.15 28.98 10.41
C THR A 63 -3.25 27.96 10.11
N ALA A 64 -4.44 28.40 9.69
CA ALA A 64 -5.53 27.48 9.33
C ALA A 64 -5.16 26.60 8.12
N ALA A 65 -4.48 27.16 7.11
CA ALA A 65 -3.99 26.41 5.96
C ALA A 65 -2.90 25.41 6.36
N HIS A 66 -1.97 25.81 7.24
CA HIS A 66 -0.92 24.97 7.79
C HIS A 66 -1.50 23.76 8.55
N ASP A 67 -2.46 23.99 9.45
CA ASP A 67 -3.14 22.93 10.19
C ASP A 67 -3.98 22.02 9.28
N GLY A 68 -4.56 22.59 8.22
CA GLY A 68 -5.20 21.83 7.15
C GLY A 68 -4.22 20.91 6.44
N HIS A 69 -3.05 21.43 6.06
CA HIS A 69 -2.02 20.67 5.38
C HIS A 69 -1.46 19.55 6.25
N SER A 70 -1.16 19.81 7.54
CA SER A 70 -0.68 18.78 8.47
C SER A 70 -1.67 17.61 8.59
N ARG A 71 -2.97 17.90 8.70
CA ARG A 71 -4.00 16.85 8.75
C ARG A 71 -4.08 16.04 7.46
N GLU A 72 -3.85 16.67 6.31
CA GLU A 72 -3.87 15.95 5.03
C GLU A 72 -2.64 15.05 4.88
N LEU A 73 -1.47 15.48 5.36
CA LEU A 73 -0.28 14.62 5.41
C LEU A 73 -0.52 13.38 6.28
N ASP A 74 -1.14 13.54 7.45
CA ASP A 74 -1.49 12.42 8.33
C ASP A 74 -2.43 11.41 7.63
N ARG A 75 -3.43 11.90 6.87
CA ARG A 75 -4.34 11.05 6.09
C ARG A 75 -3.63 10.31 4.97
N ILE A 76 -2.76 11.00 4.21
CA ILE A 76 -1.99 10.37 3.12
C ILE A 76 -1.11 9.27 3.68
N ARG A 77 -0.42 9.52 4.81
CA ARG A 77 0.37 8.50 5.52
C ARG A 77 -0.48 7.28 5.88
N GLU A 78 -1.65 7.50 6.48
CA GLU A 78 -2.53 6.40 6.91
C GLU A 78 -2.97 5.54 5.73
N VAL A 79 -3.37 6.17 4.61
CA VAL A 79 -3.75 5.46 3.38
C VAL A 79 -2.59 4.64 2.83
N LEU A 80 -1.39 5.23 2.73
CA LEU A 80 -0.20 4.53 2.25
C LEU A 80 0.19 3.35 3.14
N SER A 81 0.13 3.52 4.46
CA SER A 81 0.38 2.43 5.42
C SER A 81 -0.66 1.30 5.29
N GLY A 82 -1.93 1.66 5.12
CA GLY A 82 -3.02 0.71 4.87
C GLY A 82 -2.84 -0.05 3.55
N MET A 83 -2.45 0.64 2.47
CA MET A 83 -2.11 0.02 1.20
C MET A 83 -0.93 -0.94 1.34
N GLY A 84 0.13 -0.53 2.06
CA GLY A 84 1.31 -1.36 2.32
C GLY A 84 0.98 -2.66 3.06
N THR A 85 0.16 -2.54 4.09
CA THR A 85 -0.34 -3.67 4.89
C THR A 85 -1.20 -4.60 4.04
N THR A 86 -2.17 -4.03 3.29
CA THR A 86 -3.09 -4.81 2.45
C THR A 86 -2.35 -5.58 1.37
N ALA A 87 -1.37 -4.95 0.71
CA ALA A 87 -0.57 -5.58 -0.32
C ALA A 87 0.25 -6.75 0.26
N THR A 88 0.95 -6.54 1.38
CA THR A 88 1.71 -7.60 2.07
C THR A 88 0.82 -8.79 2.44
N LEU A 89 -0.35 -8.52 3.02
CA LEU A 89 -1.31 -9.58 3.39
C LEU A 89 -1.86 -10.31 2.17
N THR A 90 -2.09 -9.59 1.07
CA THR A 90 -2.59 -10.16 -0.18
C THR A 90 -1.55 -11.07 -0.83
N ALA A 91 -0.29 -10.65 -0.89
CA ALA A 91 0.81 -11.48 -1.39
C ALA A 91 0.92 -12.79 -0.58
N ALA A 92 0.94 -12.70 0.75
CA ALA A 92 0.99 -13.87 1.63
C ALA A 92 -0.23 -14.79 1.47
N ALA A 93 -1.41 -14.24 1.21
CA ALA A 93 -2.62 -15.01 0.96
C ALA A 93 -2.55 -15.79 -0.37
N TYR A 94 -2.02 -15.17 -1.43
CA TYR A 94 -1.80 -15.86 -2.70
C TYR A 94 -0.76 -16.98 -2.57
N GLU A 95 0.40 -16.72 -1.95
CA GLU A 95 1.43 -17.76 -1.72
C GLU A 95 0.91 -18.94 -0.92
N ARG A 96 0.06 -18.68 0.09
CA ARG A 96 -0.58 -19.73 0.87
C ARG A 96 -1.55 -20.55 0.02
N THR A 97 -2.40 -19.88 -0.74
CA THR A 97 -3.39 -20.54 -1.61
C THR A 97 -2.71 -21.39 -2.68
N GLU A 98 -1.62 -20.90 -3.27
CA GLU A 98 -0.82 -21.63 -4.24
C GLU A 98 -0.24 -22.91 -3.62
N ARG A 99 0.41 -22.81 -2.46
CA ARG A 99 0.97 -23.97 -1.75
C ARG A 99 -0.11 -25.00 -1.40
N GLU A 100 -1.24 -24.57 -0.85
CA GLU A 100 -2.36 -25.44 -0.50
C GLU A 100 -2.91 -26.16 -1.74
N THR A 101 -3.02 -25.44 -2.87
CA THR A 101 -3.47 -26.01 -4.15
C THR A 101 -2.48 -27.05 -4.69
N ILE A 102 -1.18 -26.75 -4.69
CA ILE A 102 -0.13 -27.69 -5.14
C ILE A 102 -0.14 -28.96 -4.27
N THR A 103 -0.25 -28.82 -2.95
CA THR A 103 -0.33 -29.97 -2.03
C THR A 103 -1.56 -30.83 -2.30
N SER A 104 -2.73 -30.21 -2.52
CA SER A 104 -3.96 -30.92 -2.84
C SER A 104 -3.85 -31.70 -4.17
N LEU A 105 -3.34 -31.04 -5.22
CA LEU A 105 -3.16 -31.68 -6.53
C LEU A 105 -2.17 -32.85 -6.46
N ARG A 106 -1.10 -32.73 -5.69
CA ARG A 106 -0.16 -33.83 -5.47
C ARG A 106 -0.83 -35.02 -4.77
N GLY A 107 -1.61 -34.77 -3.73
CA GLY A 107 -2.36 -35.83 -3.03
C GLY A 107 -3.34 -36.55 -3.96
N ILE A 108 -4.06 -35.80 -4.80
CA ILE A 108 -4.97 -36.39 -5.81
C ILE A 108 -4.20 -37.25 -6.82
N ALA A 109 -3.03 -36.79 -7.28
CA ALA A 109 -2.20 -37.56 -8.21
C ALA A 109 -1.72 -38.88 -7.58
N GLU A 110 -1.25 -38.84 -6.33
CA GLU A 110 -0.84 -40.04 -5.58
C GLU A 110 -2.00 -41.03 -5.39
N GLU A 111 -3.21 -40.55 -5.07
CA GLU A 111 -4.41 -41.38 -4.95
C GLU A 111 -4.79 -42.06 -6.27
N LEU A 112 -4.65 -41.36 -7.40
CA LEU A 112 -4.91 -41.90 -8.73
C LEU A 112 -3.89 -42.98 -9.09
N GLU A 113 -2.60 -42.75 -8.85
CA GLU A 113 -1.54 -43.74 -9.09
C GLU A 113 -1.76 -45.02 -8.27
N ILE A 114 -2.13 -44.90 -7.00
CA ILE A 114 -2.47 -46.05 -6.14
C ILE A 114 -3.68 -46.81 -6.69
N ARG A 115 -4.70 -46.10 -7.16
CA ARG A 115 -5.91 -46.71 -7.71
C ARG A 115 -5.63 -47.44 -9.03
N GLU A 116 -4.78 -46.89 -9.89
CA GLU A 116 -4.37 -47.52 -11.14
C GLU A 116 -3.53 -48.78 -10.89
N ALA A 117 -2.64 -48.77 -9.90
CA ALA A 117 -1.81 -49.93 -9.54
C ALA A 117 -2.58 -51.09 -8.90
N ALA A 118 -3.82 -50.86 -8.46
CA ALA A 118 -4.69 -51.86 -7.84
C ALA A 118 -5.63 -52.58 -8.84
N LEU A 119 -5.57 -52.23 -10.13
CA LEU A 119 -6.34 -52.81 -11.24
C LEU A 119 -5.48 -53.78 -12.06
#